data_AF-A0A7R9MG38-F1
#
_entry.id   AF-A0A7R9MG38-F1
#
_cell.length_a   1.000
_cell.length_b   1.000
_cell.length_c   1.000
_cell.angle_alpha   90.00
_cell.angle_beta   90.00
_cell.angle_gamma   90.00
#
_symmetry.space_group_name_H-M   'P 1'
#
loop_
_entity.id
_entity.type
_entity.pdbx_description
1 polymer ?
#
loop_
_entity_poly.entity_id
_entity_poly.type
_entity_poly.pdbx_seq_one_letter_code
_entity_poly.pdbx_strand_id
1 'polypeptide(L)'
;MLDTIINCEIMGGRTLKRYILMGLLCVVTIALIYQFSSPTCFSSHSPQNQWISPESQNVCKKRFVMNSKDEQSGETHKFVYNRYMPLIFIGGMPRSGTTLLRVLLDAHPDIRCGEETRVIPRLLDFGKSWFKAPLEARRQSEGGITAELLDQAVGAFILEIIVKHGTPAPRLCNKDPFTLRSAVYLRDGRAVVHSIISRKITIPGYDFNDFRKCFKKWNAAISAMHYQCQQLGTGVCLPVHYEQLVLQPKVWLEKILSFLSVPWNESVLHHEELVNKKNGISLSKLERSTDQVIKPINIEALSKW
;
A
#
# COMPACT_ATOMS: atom_id res chain seq x y z
N MET A 1 -16.22 -87.32 56.49
CA MET A 1 -14.78 -86.99 56.44
C MET A 1 -14.17 -87.90 55.37
N LEU A 2 -14.52 -87.79 54.08
CA LEU A 2 -13.83 -86.92 53.11
C LEU A 2 -14.68 -86.54 51.86
N ASP A 3 -15.95 -86.93 51.75
CA ASP A 3 -16.72 -86.79 50.49
C ASP A 3 -17.55 -85.50 50.34
N THR A 4 -17.50 -84.60 51.33
CA THR A 4 -18.25 -83.33 51.33
C THR A 4 -17.40 -82.14 50.85
N ILE A 5 -16.13 -82.36 50.50
CA ILE A 5 -15.15 -81.29 50.25
C ILE A 5 -14.74 -81.19 48.77
N ILE A 6 -14.85 -82.25 47.96
CA ILE A 6 -14.29 -82.24 46.59
C ILE A 6 -15.27 -81.71 45.52
N ASN A 7 -16.59 -81.78 45.74
CA ASN A 7 -17.56 -81.25 44.77
C ASN A 7 -17.90 -79.75 44.94
N CYS A 8 -17.37 -79.09 45.99
CA CYS A 8 -17.64 -77.67 46.24
C CYS A 8 -16.55 -76.74 45.66
N GLU A 9 -15.35 -77.25 45.32
CA GLU A 9 -14.28 -76.44 44.71
C GLU A 9 -14.45 -76.24 43.19
N ILE A 10 -15.19 -77.12 42.51
CA ILE A 10 -15.31 -77.08 41.03
C ILE A 10 -16.45 -76.14 40.55
N MET A 11 -17.46 -75.88 41.39
CA MET A 11 -18.59 -74.99 41.04
C MET A 11 -18.33 -73.51 41.36
N GLY A 12 -17.52 -73.19 42.39
CA GLY A 12 -17.16 -71.81 42.72
C GLY A 12 -16.21 -71.16 41.70
N GLY A 13 -15.33 -71.95 41.08
CA GLY A 13 -14.34 -71.46 40.11
C GLY A 13 -14.93 -71.02 38.77
N ARG A 14 -16.04 -71.61 38.32
CA ARG A 14 -16.68 -71.23 37.04
C ARG A 14 -17.45 -69.92 37.13
N THR A 15 -18.14 -69.69 38.24
CA THR A 15 -18.93 -68.47 38.47
C THR A 15 -18.00 -67.29 38.77
N LEU A 16 -16.95 -67.50 39.57
CA LEU A 16 -15.92 -66.48 39.82
C LEU A 16 -15.15 -66.10 38.55
N LYS A 17 -14.79 -67.08 37.71
CA LYS A 17 -14.17 -66.82 36.39
C LYS A 17 -15.09 -66.01 35.47
N ARG A 18 -16.41 -66.23 35.50
CA ARG A 18 -17.37 -65.42 34.72
C ARG A 18 -17.44 -63.96 35.19
N TYR A 19 -17.44 -63.71 36.49
CA TYR A 19 -17.42 -62.34 37.02
C TYR A 19 -16.09 -61.62 36.77
N ILE A 20 -14.96 -62.34 36.87
CA ILE A 20 -13.64 -61.79 36.51
C ILE A 20 -13.58 -61.46 35.01
N LEU A 21 -14.11 -62.34 34.15
CA LEU A 21 -14.15 -62.11 32.70
C LEU A 21 -15.05 -60.91 32.34
N MET A 22 -16.23 -60.77 32.98
CA MET A 22 -17.09 -59.60 32.79
C MET A 22 -16.44 -58.31 33.30
N GLY A 23 -15.76 -58.36 34.45
CA GLY A 23 -15.00 -57.22 34.97
C GLY A 23 -13.89 -56.78 34.02
N LEU A 24 -13.12 -57.72 33.48
CA LEU A 24 -12.10 -57.47 32.46
C LEU A 24 -12.70 -56.88 31.18
N LEU A 25 -13.85 -57.38 30.72
CA LEU A 25 -14.54 -56.85 29.54
C LEU A 25 -15.01 -55.40 29.76
N CYS A 26 -15.51 -55.07 30.96
CA CYS A 26 -15.87 -53.71 31.34
C CYS A 26 -14.65 -52.77 31.41
N VAL A 27 -13.53 -53.23 31.97
CA VAL A 27 -12.29 -52.44 32.02
C VAL A 27 -11.73 -52.21 30.63
N VAL A 28 -11.73 -53.22 29.75
CA VAL A 28 -11.28 -53.10 28.36
C VAL A 28 -12.19 -52.17 27.55
N THR A 29 -13.51 -52.26 27.73
CA THR A 29 -14.45 -51.34 27.05
C THR A 29 -14.32 -49.91 27.54
N ILE A 30 -14.14 -49.69 28.85
CA ILE A 30 -13.84 -48.35 29.39
C ILE A 30 -12.49 -47.83 28.89
N ALA A 31 -11.46 -48.67 28.81
CA ALA A 31 -10.15 -48.30 28.28
C ALA A 31 -10.20 -47.98 26.77
N LEU A 32 -10.98 -48.73 25.98
CA LEU A 32 -11.20 -48.45 24.57
C LEU A 32 -12.02 -47.17 24.39
N ILE A 33 -13.07 -46.94 25.17
CA ILE A 33 -13.79 -45.67 25.16
C ILE A 33 -12.84 -44.53 25.54
N TYR A 34 -11.96 -44.70 26.53
CA TYR A 34 -10.96 -43.68 26.89
C TYR A 34 -9.94 -43.45 25.75
N GLN A 35 -9.49 -44.50 25.05
CA GLN A 35 -8.59 -44.36 23.89
C GLN A 35 -9.27 -43.72 22.67
N PHE A 36 -10.55 -44.01 22.41
CA PHE A 36 -11.31 -43.44 21.30
C PHE A 36 -11.96 -42.07 21.61
N SER A 37 -12.09 -41.71 22.89
CA SER A 37 -12.58 -40.40 23.36
C SER A 37 -11.45 -39.45 23.77
N SER A 38 -10.23 -39.96 23.92
CA SER A 38 -9.05 -39.10 24.03
C SER A 38 -8.83 -38.44 22.68
N PRO A 39 -8.77 -37.10 22.59
CA PRO A 39 -8.41 -36.45 21.35
C PRO A 39 -6.99 -36.91 21.01
N THR A 40 -6.87 -37.74 19.98
CA THR A 40 -5.59 -38.04 19.36
C THR A 40 -5.08 -36.72 18.80
N CYS A 41 -4.19 -36.07 19.56
CA CYS A 41 -3.22 -35.14 18.99
C CYS A 41 -2.37 -35.93 18.01
N PHE A 42 -2.86 -36.08 16.79
CA PHE A 42 -2.03 -36.41 15.64
C PHE A 42 -1.17 -35.19 15.39
N SER A 43 0.01 -35.17 16.03
CA SER A 43 1.08 -34.26 15.65
C SER A 43 1.57 -34.69 14.26
N SER A 44 0.88 -34.22 13.23
CA SER A 44 1.56 -34.00 11.95
C SER A 44 2.52 -32.85 12.20
N HIS A 45 3.78 -33.16 12.51
CA HIS A 45 4.88 -32.23 12.34
C HIS A 45 5.00 -31.90 10.84
N SER A 46 4.16 -30.97 10.40
CA SER A 46 4.58 -29.95 9.44
C SER A 46 4.66 -28.65 10.25
N PRO A 47 5.73 -27.85 10.15
CA PRO A 47 5.70 -26.51 10.71
C PRO A 47 4.84 -25.64 9.80
N GLN A 48 3.52 -25.84 9.83
CA GLN A 48 2.59 -24.79 9.41
C GLN A 48 2.63 -23.76 10.52
N ASN A 49 3.20 -22.59 10.20
CA ASN A 49 3.09 -21.39 11.02
C ASN A 49 1.62 -21.19 11.39
N GLN A 50 1.28 -21.57 12.62
CA GLN A 50 -0.04 -21.39 13.18
C GLN A 50 -0.17 -19.90 13.52
N TRP A 51 -0.57 -19.12 12.53
CA TRP A 51 -1.00 -17.75 12.77
C TRP A 51 -2.22 -17.84 13.70
N ILE A 52 -2.04 -17.38 14.93
CA ILE A 52 -3.15 -17.16 15.88
C ILE A 52 -4.22 -16.39 15.10
N SER A 53 -5.37 -17.03 14.87
CA SER A 53 -6.54 -16.38 14.31
C SER A 53 -6.94 -15.24 15.25
N PRO A 54 -6.96 -13.98 14.81
CA PRO A 54 -7.58 -12.95 15.61
C PRO A 54 -9.08 -13.18 15.50
N GLU A 55 -9.68 -13.75 16.54
CA GLU A 55 -11.10 -13.58 16.88
C GLU A 55 -11.40 -12.11 17.28
N SER A 56 -10.77 -11.18 16.57
CA SER A 56 -11.01 -9.74 16.59
C SER A 56 -11.08 -9.26 15.14
N GLN A 57 -12.11 -9.72 14.44
CA GLN A 57 -12.61 -8.99 13.28
C GLN A 57 -12.82 -7.53 13.72
N ASN A 58 -12.11 -6.60 13.06
CA ASN A 58 -12.20 -5.12 13.13
C ASN A 58 -11.12 -4.32 13.86
N VAL A 59 -10.04 -4.89 14.41
CA VAL A 59 -8.91 -4.07 14.90
C VAL A 59 -7.76 -4.10 13.91
N CYS A 60 -7.80 -3.21 12.91
CA CYS A 60 -6.59 -2.89 12.15
C CYS A 60 -5.52 -2.42 13.15
N LYS A 61 -4.41 -3.17 13.32
CA LYS A 61 -3.31 -2.78 14.22
C LYS A 61 -2.88 -1.36 13.86
N LYS A 62 -3.22 -0.39 14.72
CA LYS A 62 -2.94 1.03 14.54
C LYS A 62 -1.43 1.24 14.68
N ARG A 63 -0.74 1.52 13.55
CA ARG A 63 0.67 1.93 13.57
C ARG A 63 0.75 3.41 13.91
N PHE A 64 1.88 3.86 14.43
CA PHE A 64 2.07 5.26 14.79
C PHE A 64 3.49 5.76 14.54
N VAL A 65 3.60 7.06 14.33
CA VAL A 65 4.87 7.81 14.38
C VAL A 65 4.73 8.88 15.46
N MET A 66 5.80 9.10 16.22
CA MET A 66 5.85 10.19 17.20
C MET A 66 6.20 11.48 16.46
N ASN A 67 5.38 12.52 16.59
CA ASN A 67 5.75 13.83 16.06
C ASN A 67 6.88 14.43 16.90
N SER A 68 7.74 15.25 16.31
CA SER A 68 8.73 16.01 17.09
C SER A 68 8.01 16.82 18.16
N LYS A 69 8.57 16.89 19.38
CA LYS A 69 8.00 17.63 20.51
C LYS A 69 7.58 19.01 20.04
N ASP A 70 6.33 19.35 20.31
CA ASP A 70 5.86 20.71 20.13
C ASP A 70 6.64 21.62 21.09
N GLU A 71 7.40 22.58 20.55
CA GLU A 71 8.30 23.47 21.29
C GLU A 71 7.53 24.31 22.33
N GLN A 72 6.20 24.42 22.20
CA GLN A 72 5.35 25.22 23.07
C GLN A 72 4.58 24.43 24.15
N SER A 73 4.20 23.18 23.89
CA SER A 73 3.39 22.37 24.83
C SER A 73 4.18 21.23 25.51
N GLY A 74 5.33 20.84 24.96
CA GLY A 74 6.11 19.70 25.46
C GLY A 74 5.43 18.33 25.25
N GLU A 75 4.22 18.29 24.69
CA GLU A 75 3.48 17.07 24.42
C GLU A 75 3.98 16.39 23.13
N THR A 76 4.06 15.07 23.18
CA THR A 76 4.41 14.26 22.01
C THR A 76 3.12 13.79 21.34
N HIS A 77 2.75 14.43 20.22
CA HIS A 77 1.57 14.02 19.48
C HIS A 77 1.82 12.72 18.71
N LYS A 78 0.96 11.73 18.96
CA LYS A 78 0.98 10.42 18.29
C LYS A 78 0.21 10.50 16.98
N PHE A 79 0.91 10.45 15.84
CA PHE A 79 0.28 10.34 14.53
C PHE A 79 -0.05 8.87 14.25
N VAL A 80 -1.34 8.53 14.16
CA VAL A 80 -1.82 7.17 13.91
C VAL A 80 -2.15 6.99 12.44
N TYR A 81 -1.67 5.90 11.83
CA TYR A 81 -1.92 5.58 10.42
C TYR A 81 -2.28 4.10 10.23
N ASN A 82 -3.02 3.83 9.16
CA ASN A 82 -3.43 2.50 8.75
C ASN A 82 -3.73 2.47 7.25
N ARG A 83 -3.99 1.26 6.70
CA ARG A 83 -4.21 1.05 5.26
C ARG A 83 -5.48 1.69 4.68
N TYR A 84 -6.41 2.12 5.52
CA TYR A 84 -7.68 2.74 5.12
C TYR A 84 -7.64 4.27 5.20
N MET A 85 -6.49 4.85 5.56
CA MET A 85 -6.35 6.30 5.59
C MET A 85 -6.46 6.88 4.17
N PRO A 86 -7.05 8.08 4.00
CA PRO A 86 -7.29 8.64 2.69
C PRO A 86 -6.01 9.26 2.11
N LEU A 87 -5.26 8.45 1.36
CA LEU A 87 -4.03 8.84 0.68
C LEU A 87 -4.33 9.59 -0.64
N ILE A 88 -3.48 10.57 -0.96
CA ILE A 88 -3.49 11.29 -2.23
C ILE A 88 -2.34 10.76 -3.08
N PHE A 89 -2.61 10.37 -4.32
CA PHE A 89 -1.55 9.99 -5.27
C PHE A 89 -1.56 10.94 -6.46
N ILE A 90 -0.41 11.54 -6.74
CA ILE A 90 -0.18 12.39 -7.91
C ILE A 90 0.73 11.62 -8.87
N GLY A 91 0.23 11.38 -10.08
CA GLY A 91 0.94 10.68 -11.14
C GLY A 91 0.83 11.42 -12.47
N GLY A 92 1.20 10.75 -13.55
CA GLY A 92 1.18 11.28 -14.91
C GLY A 92 2.56 11.23 -15.55
N MET A 93 2.67 11.68 -16.80
CA MET A 93 3.95 11.64 -17.48
C MET A 93 4.92 12.65 -16.83
N PRO A 94 6.21 12.31 -16.58
CA PRO A 94 7.23 13.29 -16.19
C PRO A 94 7.19 14.51 -17.10
N ARG A 95 7.46 15.69 -16.51
CA ARG A 95 7.38 17.00 -17.18
C ARG A 95 5.96 17.49 -17.50
N SER A 96 4.93 16.82 -17.00
CA SER A 96 3.55 17.30 -17.11
C SER A 96 3.13 18.31 -16.04
N GLY A 97 4.00 18.70 -15.09
CA GLY A 97 3.62 19.61 -13.99
C GLY A 97 3.31 18.92 -12.66
N THR A 98 3.61 17.64 -12.52
CA THR A 98 3.34 16.86 -11.29
C THR A 98 4.05 17.41 -10.05
N THR A 99 5.29 17.91 -10.16
CA THR A 99 5.97 18.58 -9.05
C THR A 99 5.30 19.91 -8.68
N LEU A 100 4.75 20.65 -9.65
CA LEU A 100 4.01 21.87 -9.33
C LEU A 100 2.77 21.52 -8.51
N LEU A 101 1.93 20.58 -8.99
CA LEU A 101 0.72 20.20 -8.26
C LEU A 101 1.02 19.75 -6.83
N ARG A 102 2.02 18.87 -6.63
CA ARG A 102 2.33 18.39 -5.26
C ARG A 102 2.79 19.52 -4.35
N VAL A 103 3.52 20.50 -4.89
CA VAL A 103 4.01 21.65 -4.13
C VAL A 103 2.86 22.60 -3.77
N LEU A 104 1.90 22.81 -4.67
CA LEU A 104 0.67 23.55 -4.37
C LEU A 104 -0.16 22.86 -3.27
N LEU A 105 -0.20 21.52 -3.26
CA LEU A 105 -0.86 20.79 -2.17
C LEU A 105 -0.04 20.78 -0.87
N ASP A 106 1.28 20.64 -0.94
CA ASP A 106 2.19 20.76 0.23
C ASP A 106 2.08 22.11 0.94
N ALA A 107 1.63 23.15 0.23
CA ALA A 107 1.38 24.46 0.83
C ALA A 107 0.16 24.46 1.77
N HIS A 108 -0.76 23.50 1.65
CA HIS A 108 -1.92 23.38 2.52
C HIS A 108 -1.50 22.85 3.90
N PRO A 109 -1.93 23.46 5.03
CA PRO A 109 -1.47 23.07 6.37
C PRO A 109 -1.79 21.62 6.74
N ASP A 110 -2.87 21.06 6.18
CA ASP A 110 -3.27 19.68 6.45
C ASP A 110 -2.71 18.63 5.49
N ILE A 111 -2.00 19.03 4.42
CA ILE A 111 -1.51 18.11 3.39
C ILE A 111 0.02 18.05 3.39
N ARG A 112 0.57 16.83 3.34
CA ARG A 112 2.00 16.62 3.07
C ARG A 112 2.19 15.56 1.99
N CYS A 113 2.77 15.96 0.87
CA CYS A 113 3.28 15.15 -0.22
C CYS A 113 4.77 14.82 -0.01
N GLY A 114 5.65 15.83 -0.01
CA GLY A 114 7.10 15.64 -0.03
C GLY A 114 7.68 15.31 -1.41
N GLU A 115 8.93 14.83 -1.42
CA GLU A 115 9.72 14.54 -2.63
C GLU A 115 9.33 13.22 -3.33
N GLU A 116 9.87 13.01 -4.54
CA GLU A 116 9.77 11.71 -5.23
C GLU A 116 10.46 10.61 -4.42
N THR A 117 9.72 9.56 -4.07
CA THR A 117 10.25 8.44 -3.28
C THR A 117 11.16 7.54 -4.11
N ARG A 118 10.91 7.44 -5.42
CA ARG A 118 11.58 6.61 -6.44
C ARG A 118 11.47 5.10 -6.21
N VAL A 119 11.37 4.64 -4.96
CA VAL A 119 11.30 3.24 -4.57
C VAL A 119 9.90 2.65 -4.79
N ILE A 120 8.84 3.43 -4.60
CA ILE A 120 7.45 2.99 -4.79
C ILE A 120 7.20 2.53 -6.25
N PRO A 121 7.44 3.35 -7.30
CA PRO A 121 7.21 2.90 -8.67
C PRO A 121 8.08 1.70 -9.06
N ARG A 122 9.30 1.59 -8.53
CA ARG A 122 10.17 0.42 -8.76
C ARG A 122 9.61 -0.86 -8.15
N LEU A 123 9.11 -0.79 -6.90
CA LEU A 123 8.46 -1.92 -6.26
C LEU A 123 7.21 -2.35 -7.03
N LEU A 124 6.40 -1.39 -7.49
CA LEU A 124 5.18 -1.69 -8.24
C LEU A 124 5.47 -2.31 -9.61
N ASP A 125 6.52 -1.86 -10.30
CA ASP A 125 6.94 -2.49 -11.55
C ASP A 125 7.54 -3.89 -11.32
N PHE A 126 8.26 -4.09 -10.22
CA PHE A 126 8.72 -5.41 -9.81
C PHE A 126 7.55 -6.33 -9.46
N GLY A 127 6.55 -5.84 -8.73
CA GLY A 127 5.33 -6.57 -8.37
C GLY A 127 4.55 -7.06 -9.58
N LYS A 128 4.40 -6.21 -10.61
CA LYS A 128 3.80 -6.61 -11.89
C LYS A 128 4.52 -7.78 -12.57
N SER A 129 5.81 -7.98 -12.29
CA SER A 129 6.59 -9.07 -12.90
C SER A 129 6.29 -10.45 -12.29
N TRP A 130 5.85 -10.50 -11.02
CA TRP A 130 5.60 -11.77 -10.31
C TRP A 130 4.54 -12.62 -11.01
N PHE A 131 3.56 -11.98 -11.66
CA PHE A 131 2.46 -12.65 -12.35
C PHE A 131 2.67 -12.81 -13.87
N LYS A 132 3.82 -12.39 -14.43
CA LYS A 132 4.06 -12.48 -15.88
C LYS A 132 4.32 -13.91 -16.35
N ALA A 133 4.98 -14.73 -15.54
CA ALA A 133 5.33 -16.10 -15.87
C ALA A 133 4.32 -17.07 -15.22
N PRO A 134 3.45 -17.76 -15.99
CA PRO A 134 2.36 -18.56 -15.41
C PRO A 134 2.82 -19.73 -14.54
N LEU A 135 4.00 -20.30 -14.82
CA LEU A 135 4.57 -21.36 -13.98
C LEU A 135 5.04 -20.81 -12.64
N GLU A 136 5.68 -19.65 -12.64
CA GLU A 136 6.19 -19.03 -11.42
C GLU A 136 5.06 -18.52 -10.53
N ALA A 137 4.02 -17.91 -11.12
CA ALA A 137 2.82 -17.53 -10.40
C ALA A 137 2.13 -18.74 -9.72
N ARG A 138 2.11 -19.90 -10.39
CA ARG A 138 1.60 -21.15 -9.81
C ARG A 138 2.48 -21.65 -8.66
N ARG A 139 3.81 -21.67 -8.84
CA ARG A 139 4.75 -22.03 -7.77
C ARG A 139 4.57 -21.17 -6.52
N GLN A 140 4.43 -19.85 -6.70
CA GLN A 140 4.16 -18.92 -5.61
C GLN A 140 2.85 -19.26 -4.90
N SER A 141 1.78 -19.48 -5.66
CA SER A 141 0.47 -19.84 -5.11
C SER A 141 0.51 -21.18 -4.35
N GLU A 142 1.19 -22.21 -4.89
CA GLU A 142 1.38 -23.51 -4.22
C GLU A 142 2.22 -23.38 -2.94
N GLY A 143 3.16 -22.42 -2.91
CA GLY A 143 3.92 -22.05 -1.73
C GLY A 143 3.18 -21.17 -0.72
N GLY A 144 1.87 -20.92 -0.91
CA GLY A 144 1.06 -20.06 -0.03
C GLY A 144 1.27 -18.55 -0.23
N ILE A 145 2.04 -18.14 -1.25
CA ILE A 145 2.26 -16.75 -1.61
C ILE A 145 1.15 -16.32 -2.59
N THR A 146 0.01 -15.94 -2.03
CA THR A 146 -1.16 -15.51 -2.81
C THR A 146 -1.03 -14.07 -3.29
N ALA A 147 -1.82 -13.70 -4.31
CA ALA A 147 -1.90 -12.31 -4.77
C ALA A 147 -2.34 -11.36 -3.65
N GLU A 148 -3.29 -11.78 -2.81
CA GLU A 148 -3.74 -11.01 -1.66
C GLU A 148 -2.61 -10.77 -0.65
N LEU A 149 -1.82 -11.78 -0.34
CA LEU A 149 -0.68 -11.65 0.57
C LEU A 149 0.35 -10.65 0.03
N LEU A 150 0.65 -10.74 -1.27
CA LEU A 150 1.57 -9.81 -1.95
C LEU A 150 1.02 -8.38 -1.94
N ASP A 151 -0.27 -8.19 -2.19
CA ASP A 151 -0.92 -6.87 -2.12
C ASP A 151 -0.88 -6.28 -0.71
N GLN A 152 -1.10 -7.10 0.32
CA GLN A 152 -0.97 -6.68 1.72
C GLN A 152 0.48 -6.27 2.06
N ALA A 153 1.47 -7.04 1.61
CA ALA A 153 2.88 -6.75 1.83
C ALA A 153 3.34 -5.48 1.10
N VAL A 154 2.96 -5.33 -0.17
CA VAL A 154 3.25 -4.14 -0.98
C VAL A 154 2.56 -2.91 -0.39
N GLY A 155 1.29 -3.02 0.00
CA GLY A 155 0.55 -1.94 0.64
C GLY A 155 1.19 -1.49 1.96
N ALA A 156 1.63 -2.44 2.79
CA ALA A 156 2.35 -2.13 4.02
C ALA A 156 3.69 -1.43 3.75
N PHE A 157 4.46 -1.89 2.76
CA PHE A 157 5.72 -1.25 2.37
C PHE A 157 5.49 0.19 1.89
N ILE A 158 4.54 0.40 0.97
CA ILE A 158 4.23 1.71 0.42
C ILE A 158 3.79 2.67 1.54
N LEU A 159 2.93 2.21 2.44
CA LEU A 159 2.45 3.02 3.57
C LEU A 159 3.59 3.45 4.50
N GLU A 160 4.52 2.54 4.82
CA GLU A 160 5.70 2.87 5.62
C GLU A 160 6.56 3.95 4.96
N ILE A 161 6.81 3.84 3.65
CA ILE A 161 7.53 4.86 2.91
C ILE A 161 6.80 6.18 2.99
N ILE A 162 5.52 6.24 2.56
CA ILE A 162 4.71 7.47 2.51
C ILE A 162 4.65 8.16 3.86
N VAL A 163 4.48 7.42 4.95
CA VAL A 163 4.36 8.02 6.29
C VAL A 163 5.70 8.53 6.80
N LYS A 164 6.79 7.77 6.62
CA LYS A 164 8.06 8.03 7.32
C LYS A 164 9.09 8.83 6.53
N HIS A 165 8.90 9.03 5.23
CA HIS A 165 9.85 9.83 4.43
C HIS A 165 9.73 11.35 4.61
N GLY A 166 8.72 11.82 5.35
CA GLY A 166 8.47 13.23 5.60
C GLY A 166 7.73 13.45 6.92
N THR A 167 7.35 14.70 7.19
CA THR A 167 6.61 15.05 8.42
C THR A 167 5.19 14.45 8.42
N PRO A 168 4.62 14.16 9.60
CA PRO A 168 3.22 13.77 9.71
C PRO A 168 2.28 14.91 9.28
N ALA A 169 1.16 14.58 8.64
CA ALA A 169 0.08 15.51 8.31
C ALA A 169 -1.26 14.78 8.25
N PRO A 170 -2.40 15.45 8.51
CA PRO A 170 -3.74 14.85 8.42
C PRO A 170 -4.01 14.13 7.09
N ARG A 171 -3.52 14.70 5.98
CA ARG A 171 -3.64 14.15 4.63
C ARG A 171 -2.26 13.88 4.06
N LEU A 172 -1.93 12.60 3.92
CA LEU A 172 -0.69 12.19 3.29
C LEU A 172 -0.86 12.04 1.78
N CYS A 173 0.16 12.49 1.07
CA CYS A 173 0.22 12.51 -0.37
C CYS A 173 1.53 11.85 -0.83
N ASN A 174 1.50 11.25 -2.01
CA ASN A 174 2.69 10.76 -2.69
C ASN A 174 2.69 11.23 -4.15
N LYS A 175 3.82 11.76 -4.60
CA LYS A 175 4.06 12.08 -6.00
C LYS A 175 5.28 11.32 -6.48
N ASP A 176 5.06 10.22 -7.20
CA ASP A 176 5.99 9.80 -8.24
C ASP A 176 5.22 9.62 -9.56
N PRO A 177 5.74 10.13 -10.69
CA PRO A 177 5.01 10.17 -11.96
C PRO A 177 4.38 8.83 -12.37
N PHE A 178 5.08 7.72 -12.07
CA PHE A 178 4.66 6.37 -12.46
C PHE A 178 4.14 5.50 -11.29
N THR A 179 3.97 6.05 -10.07
CA THR A 179 3.53 5.27 -8.87
C THR A 179 2.23 4.55 -9.17
N LEU A 180 1.20 5.28 -9.58
CA LEU A 180 -0.01 4.67 -10.08
C LEU A 180 -0.11 5.06 -11.53
N ARG A 181 -0.09 4.06 -12.42
CA ARG A 181 -0.70 4.25 -13.75
C ARG A 181 -2.18 4.71 -13.62
N SER A 182 -2.72 4.76 -12.41
CA SER A 182 -4.04 5.23 -12.01
C SER A 182 -4.12 6.65 -11.43
N ALA A 183 -3.05 7.45 -11.41
CA ALA A 183 -3.12 8.90 -11.10
C ALA A 183 -2.70 9.72 -12.33
N VAL A 184 -3.61 10.56 -12.86
CA VAL A 184 -3.45 11.16 -14.19
C VAL A 184 -3.32 12.68 -14.12
N TYR A 185 -2.15 13.16 -14.55
CA TYR A 185 -1.91 14.56 -14.84
C TYR A 185 -1.63 14.71 -16.33
N LEU A 186 -2.41 15.56 -17.00
CA LEU A 186 -2.39 15.76 -18.45
C LEU A 186 -1.68 17.07 -18.77
N ARG A 187 -0.81 17.03 -19.78
CA ARG A 187 -0.16 18.19 -20.39
C ARG A 187 0.01 17.90 -21.87
N ASP A 188 0.00 18.94 -22.70
CA ASP A 188 0.30 18.82 -24.13
C ASP A 188 1.56 17.98 -24.35
N GLY A 189 1.44 16.89 -25.13
CA GLY A 189 2.54 15.99 -25.42
C GLY A 189 3.73 16.68 -26.07
N ARG A 190 3.50 17.78 -26.81
CA ARG A 190 4.54 18.60 -27.43
C ARG A 190 5.38 19.30 -26.36
N ALA A 191 4.73 19.89 -25.37
CA ALA A 191 5.40 20.51 -24.23
C ALA A 191 6.15 19.48 -23.36
N VAL A 192 5.58 18.29 -23.17
CA VAL A 192 6.22 17.20 -22.41
C VAL A 192 7.46 16.68 -23.12
N VAL A 193 7.35 16.32 -24.39
CA VAL A 193 8.48 15.79 -25.19
C VAL A 193 9.57 16.85 -25.34
N HIS A 194 9.21 18.10 -25.66
CA HIS A 194 10.17 19.20 -25.71
C HIS A 194 10.92 19.36 -24.38
N SER A 195 10.22 19.35 -23.24
CA SER A 195 10.82 19.49 -21.92
C SER A 195 11.74 18.32 -21.54
N ILE A 196 11.40 17.09 -21.95
CA ILE A 196 12.24 15.91 -21.73
C ILE A 196 13.56 16.06 -22.50
N ILE A 197 13.48 16.46 -23.77
CA ILE A 197 14.65 16.55 -24.67
C ILE A 197 15.54 17.74 -24.29
N SER A 198 14.97 18.95 -24.18
CA SER A 198 15.74 20.17 -23.93
C SER A 198 16.44 20.15 -22.56
N ARG A 199 15.81 19.55 -21.55
CA ARG A 199 16.39 19.38 -20.22
C ARG A 199 17.21 18.08 -20.08
N LYS A 200 17.33 17.24 -21.11
CA LYS A 200 18.04 15.94 -21.03
C LYS A 200 17.57 15.10 -19.82
N ILE A 201 16.27 14.85 -19.74
CA ILE A 201 15.66 14.09 -18.64
C ILE A 201 15.71 12.60 -19.00
N THR A 202 16.54 11.83 -18.30
CA THR A 202 16.69 10.40 -18.58
C THR A 202 15.45 9.61 -18.14
N ILE A 203 14.65 9.18 -19.12
CA ILE A 203 13.52 8.26 -18.92
C ILE A 203 13.87 6.94 -19.63
N PRO A 204 13.81 5.79 -18.94
CA PRO A 204 14.14 4.50 -19.55
C PRO A 204 13.40 4.27 -20.88
N GLY A 205 14.19 4.02 -21.92
CA GLY A 205 13.71 3.77 -23.27
C GLY A 205 13.39 5.02 -24.12
N TYR A 206 13.48 6.25 -23.61
CA TYR A 206 13.34 7.43 -24.47
C TYR A 206 14.63 7.66 -25.27
N ASP A 207 14.48 7.92 -26.57
CA ASP A 207 15.57 8.27 -27.49
C ASP A 207 15.47 9.77 -27.81
N PHE A 208 16.37 10.57 -27.23
CA PHE A 208 16.30 12.03 -27.29
C PHE A 208 16.61 12.61 -28.67
N ASN A 209 17.13 11.80 -29.60
CA ASN A 209 17.41 12.21 -30.97
C ASN A 209 16.20 11.99 -31.89
N ASP A 210 15.16 11.29 -31.42
CA ASP A 210 13.98 10.94 -32.21
C ASP A 210 12.70 11.42 -31.50
N PHE A 211 12.29 12.65 -31.87
CA PHE A 211 11.06 13.25 -31.37
C PHE A 211 9.83 12.37 -31.64
N ARG A 212 9.77 11.70 -32.80
CA ARG A 212 8.63 10.85 -33.15
C ARG A 212 8.53 9.65 -32.22
N LYS A 213 9.65 9.00 -31.88
CA LYS A 213 9.67 7.92 -30.87
C LYS A 213 9.28 8.45 -29.49
N CYS A 214 9.76 9.63 -29.10
CA CYS A 214 9.35 10.27 -27.84
C CYS A 214 7.83 10.50 -27.79
N PHE A 215 7.23 11.04 -28.87
CA PHE A 215 5.78 11.21 -28.99
C PHE A 215 5.01 9.89 -28.92
N LYS A 216 5.47 8.85 -29.62
CA LYS A 216 4.82 7.53 -29.55
C LYS A 216 4.84 6.96 -28.13
N LYS A 217 5.96 7.09 -27.41
CA LYS A 217 6.08 6.64 -26.02
C LYS A 217 5.23 7.47 -25.06
N TRP A 218 5.20 8.79 -25.26
CA TRP A 218 4.35 9.68 -24.49
C TRP A 218 2.88 9.29 -24.67
N ASN A 219 2.44 9.12 -25.92
CA ASN A 219 1.07 8.77 -26.26
C ASN A 219 0.67 7.42 -25.64
N ALA A 220 1.53 6.41 -25.75
CA ALA A 220 1.27 5.09 -25.15
C ALA A 220 1.16 5.16 -23.62
N ALA A 221 2.06 5.91 -22.96
CA ALA A 221 2.05 6.06 -21.52
C ALA A 221 0.80 6.81 -21.04
N ILE A 222 0.50 7.97 -21.64
CA ILE A 222 -0.63 8.80 -21.21
C ILE A 222 -1.97 8.15 -21.53
N SER A 223 -2.10 7.45 -22.66
CA SER A 223 -3.33 6.71 -23.01
C SER A 223 -3.61 5.60 -21.99
N ALA A 224 -2.58 4.82 -21.62
CA ALA A 224 -2.72 3.79 -20.61
C ALA A 224 -3.09 4.38 -19.24
N MET A 225 -2.48 5.51 -18.86
CA MET A 225 -2.78 6.16 -17.59
C MET A 225 -4.21 6.73 -17.56
N HIS A 226 -4.59 7.45 -18.62
CA HIS A 226 -5.93 8.02 -18.77
C HIS A 226 -7.01 6.95 -18.75
N TYR A 227 -6.81 5.83 -19.46
CA TYR A 227 -7.72 4.69 -19.44
C TYR A 227 -7.93 4.15 -18.02
N GLN A 228 -6.85 3.95 -17.25
CA GLN A 228 -6.98 3.47 -15.87
C GLN A 228 -7.73 4.45 -14.96
N CYS A 229 -7.50 5.75 -15.11
CA CYS A 229 -8.25 6.77 -14.37
C CYS A 229 -9.75 6.73 -14.70
N GLN A 230 -10.11 6.52 -15.96
CA GLN A 230 -11.50 6.35 -16.37
C GLN A 230 -12.12 5.08 -15.74
N GLN A 231 -11.38 3.97 -15.68
CA GLN A 231 -11.85 2.74 -15.04
C GLN A 231 -12.07 2.88 -13.53
N LEU A 232 -11.28 3.73 -12.85
CA LEU A 232 -11.48 4.03 -11.43
C LEU A 232 -12.72 4.91 -11.17
N GLY A 233 -13.18 5.65 -12.18
CA GLY A 233 -14.32 6.55 -12.07
C GLY A 233 -13.98 7.91 -11.44
N THR A 234 -14.88 8.86 -11.64
CA THR A 234 -14.69 10.28 -11.29
C THR A 234 -14.69 10.56 -9.78
N GLY A 235 -15.13 9.60 -8.96
CA GLY A 235 -15.04 9.69 -7.49
C GLY A 235 -13.68 9.27 -6.92
N VAL A 236 -12.82 8.65 -7.73
CA VAL A 236 -11.52 8.11 -7.28
C VAL A 236 -10.36 8.74 -8.04
N CYS A 237 -10.55 9.11 -9.31
CA CYS A 237 -9.52 9.75 -10.11
C CYS A 237 -10.01 11.03 -10.81
N LEU A 238 -9.25 12.10 -10.66
CA LEU A 238 -9.48 13.41 -11.29
C LEU A 238 -8.34 13.74 -12.26
N PRO A 239 -8.58 13.75 -13.58
CA PRO A 239 -7.62 14.30 -14.54
C PRO A 239 -7.47 15.80 -14.35
N VAL A 240 -6.22 16.26 -14.19
CA VAL A 240 -5.89 17.69 -14.11
C VAL A 240 -5.02 18.08 -15.29
N HIS A 241 -5.45 19.12 -16.02
CA HIS A 241 -4.71 19.68 -17.14
C HIS A 241 -3.76 20.77 -16.64
N TYR A 242 -2.47 20.62 -16.90
CA TYR A 242 -1.44 21.58 -16.52
C TYR A 242 -1.78 23.00 -16.96
N GLU A 243 -2.15 23.14 -18.23
CA GLU A 243 -2.41 24.43 -18.86
C GLU A 243 -3.56 25.14 -18.17
N GLN A 244 -4.61 24.40 -17.84
CA GLN A 244 -5.77 24.92 -17.13
C GLN A 244 -5.44 25.29 -15.68
N LEU A 245 -4.61 24.50 -15.00
CA LEU A 245 -4.14 24.81 -13.65
C LEU A 245 -3.33 26.10 -13.61
N VAL A 246 -2.40 26.32 -14.54
CA VAL A 246 -1.57 27.54 -14.51
C VAL A 246 -2.29 28.78 -15.04
N LEU A 247 -3.30 28.62 -15.89
CA LEU A 247 -4.14 29.73 -16.38
C LEU A 247 -5.22 30.13 -15.36
N GLN A 248 -5.76 29.18 -14.61
CA GLN A 248 -6.87 29.40 -13.67
C GLN A 248 -6.62 28.67 -12.33
N PRO A 249 -5.55 29.04 -11.59
CA PRO A 249 -5.09 28.26 -10.45
C PRO A 249 -6.13 28.16 -9.34
N LYS A 250 -6.81 29.26 -8.98
CA LYS A 250 -7.84 29.26 -7.94
C LYS A 250 -8.98 28.28 -8.25
N VAL A 251 -9.56 28.39 -9.44
CA VAL A 251 -10.67 27.54 -9.90
C VAL A 251 -10.30 26.05 -9.84
N TRP A 252 -9.10 25.70 -10.32
CA TRP A 252 -8.66 24.30 -10.33
C TRP A 252 -8.27 23.80 -8.95
N LEU A 253 -7.64 24.61 -8.10
CA LEU A 253 -7.28 24.20 -6.74
C LEU A 253 -8.52 24.05 -5.85
N GLU A 254 -9.54 24.92 -5.99
CA GLU A 254 -10.84 24.73 -5.33
C GLU A 254 -11.49 23.40 -5.75
N LYS A 255 -11.49 23.11 -7.07
CA LYS A 255 -12.00 21.84 -7.61
C LYS A 255 -11.23 20.62 -7.10
N ILE A 256 -9.91 20.71 -7.03
CA ILE A 256 -9.04 19.62 -6.56
C ILE A 256 -9.24 19.38 -5.07
N LEU A 257 -9.23 20.42 -4.23
CA LEU A 257 -9.43 20.28 -2.79
C LEU A 257 -10.83 19.77 -2.45
N SER A 258 -11.86 20.23 -3.18
CA SER A 258 -13.22 19.70 -3.09
C SER A 258 -13.27 18.21 -3.44
N PHE A 259 -12.64 17.79 -4.54
CA PHE A 259 -12.53 16.38 -4.92
C PHE A 259 -11.82 15.53 -3.85
N LEU A 260 -10.81 16.09 -3.17
CA LEU A 260 -10.06 15.41 -2.12
C LEU A 260 -10.74 15.44 -0.74
N SER A 261 -11.89 16.13 -0.64
CA SER A 261 -12.59 16.43 0.62
C SER A 261 -11.69 17.12 1.65
N VAL A 262 -10.93 18.12 1.20
CA VAL A 262 -10.08 18.99 2.04
C VAL A 262 -10.64 20.42 1.97
N PRO A 263 -10.77 21.15 3.10
CA PRO A 263 -11.20 22.54 3.08
C PRO A 263 -10.29 23.43 2.21
N TRP A 264 -10.84 24.56 1.75
CA TRP A 264 -10.02 25.57 1.08
C TRP A 264 -9.01 26.19 2.06
N ASN A 265 -7.79 26.43 1.60
CA ASN A 265 -6.83 27.30 2.26
C ASN A 265 -6.09 28.12 1.22
N GLU A 266 -5.99 29.44 1.42
CA GLU A 266 -5.36 30.36 0.45
C GLU A 266 -3.88 30.04 0.21
N SER A 267 -3.20 29.39 1.15
CA SER A 267 -1.77 29.06 1.05
C SER A 267 -1.41 28.25 -0.19
N VAL A 268 -2.36 27.48 -0.76
CA VAL A 268 -2.14 26.70 -1.99
C VAL A 268 -1.85 27.56 -3.22
N LEU A 269 -2.16 28.86 -3.17
CA LEU A 269 -1.81 29.83 -4.22
C LEU A 269 -0.44 30.49 -4.00
N HIS A 270 0.16 30.34 -2.81
CA HIS A 270 1.36 31.04 -2.35
C HIS A 270 2.48 30.07 -1.95
N HIS A 271 2.58 28.94 -2.66
CA HIS A 271 3.55 27.87 -2.33
C HIS A 271 5.00 28.35 -2.26
N GLU A 272 5.39 29.29 -3.13
CA GLU A 272 6.74 29.85 -3.21
C GLU A 272 7.16 30.53 -1.91
N GLU A 273 6.19 31.06 -1.14
CA GLU A 273 6.44 31.68 0.15
C GLU A 273 6.76 30.65 1.23
N LEU A 274 6.47 29.36 1.00
CA LEU A 274 6.63 28.28 1.97
C LEU A 274 7.81 27.36 1.63
N VAL A 275 8.35 27.44 0.42
CA VAL A 275 9.53 26.67 0.00
C VAL A 275 10.74 27.02 0.87
N ASN A 276 11.46 26.00 1.36
CA ASN A 276 12.65 26.13 2.20
C ASN A 276 12.45 26.83 3.56
N LYS A 277 11.20 27.05 4.02
CA LYS A 277 10.93 27.53 5.39
C LYS A 277 10.95 26.40 6.41
N LYS A 278 11.23 26.73 7.69
CA LYS A 278 11.06 25.79 8.82
C LYS A 278 9.59 25.34 8.84
N ASN A 279 9.34 24.04 8.79
CA ASN A 279 7.99 23.44 8.65
C ASN A 279 7.23 23.81 7.36
N GLY A 280 7.93 24.30 6.34
CA GLY A 280 7.38 24.58 5.02
C GLY A 280 7.57 23.42 4.04
N ILE A 281 7.65 23.74 2.76
CA ILE A 281 7.70 22.75 1.68
C ILE A 281 9.13 22.27 1.47
N SER A 282 9.33 20.95 1.56
CA SER A 282 10.61 20.30 1.28
C SER A 282 10.80 20.03 -0.21
N LEU A 283 11.98 20.36 -0.73
CA LEU A 283 12.38 20.13 -2.12
C LEU A 283 13.75 19.44 -2.16
N SER A 284 13.85 18.36 -2.95
CA SER A 284 15.15 17.74 -3.24
C SER A 284 15.95 18.63 -4.20
N LYS A 285 17.19 18.96 -3.82
CA LYS A 285 18.14 19.68 -4.69
C LYS A 285 18.47 18.93 -5.99
N LEU A 286 18.24 17.62 -6.03
CA LEU A 286 18.54 16.75 -7.16
C LEU A 286 17.33 16.50 -8.09
N GLU A 287 16.13 16.92 -7.69
CA GLU A 287 14.96 16.86 -8.55
C GLU A 287 15.04 17.90 -9.68
N ARG A 288 14.78 17.47 -10.92
CA ARG A 288 14.93 18.30 -12.12
C ARG A 288 13.89 19.41 -12.26
N SER A 289 12.86 19.42 -11.41
CA SER A 289 11.82 20.43 -11.37
C SER A 289 12.04 21.51 -10.31
N THR A 290 13.02 21.34 -9.42
CA THR A 290 13.21 22.19 -8.23
C THR A 290 13.43 23.66 -8.59
N ASP A 291 14.29 23.96 -9.56
CA ASP A 291 14.54 25.32 -10.07
C ASP A 291 13.29 26.01 -10.65
N GLN A 292 12.26 25.25 -11.02
CA GLN A 292 11.02 25.78 -11.60
C GLN A 292 9.93 25.98 -10.55
N VAL A 293 9.85 25.12 -9.54
CA VAL A 293 8.79 25.15 -8.49
C VAL A 293 9.14 26.00 -7.28
N ILE A 294 10.32 26.62 -7.26
CA ILE A 294 10.63 27.71 -6.32
C ILE A 294 10.00 29.05 -6.73
N LYS A 295 9.47 29.14 -7.95
CA LYS A 295 8.87 30.37 -8.50
C LYS A 295 7.35 30.31 -8.35
N PRO A 296 6.67 31.47 -8.25
CA PRO A 296 5.21 31.53 -8.32
C PRO A 296 4.64 30.84 -9.56
N ILE A 297 3.37 30.48 -9.49
CA ILE A 297 2.62 29.95 -10.64
C ILE A 297 2.76 30.94 -11.80
N ASN A 298 3.22 30.45 -12.95
CA ASN A 298 3.47 31.27 -14.13
C ASN A 298 3.14 30.49 -15.41
N ILE A 299 2.95 31.26 -16.48
CA ILE A 299 2.53 30.76 -17.79
C ILE A 299 3.68 30.64 -18.78
N GLU A 300 4.93 30.89 -18.36
CA GLU A 300 6.08 30.93 -19.28
C GLU A 300 6.29 29.61 -20.01
N ALA A 301 5.91 28.48 -19.41
CA ALA A 301 6.16 27.16 -19.97
C ALA A 301 5.00 26.61 -20.84
N LEU A 302 3.94 27.38 -21.08
CA LEU A 302 2.78 26.91 -21.86
C LEU A 302 3.16 26.56 -23.31
N SER A 303 3.94 27.43 -23.97
CA SER A 303 4.15 27.36 -25.43
C SER A 303 5.62 27.49 -25.85
N LYS A 304 6.56 27.08 -25.00
CA LYS A 304 8.01 27.08 -25.31
C LYS A 304 8.44 25.98 -26.30
N TRP A 305 7.54 25.04 -26.62
CA TRP A 305 7.81 23.90 -27.49
C TRP A 305 7.73 24.28 -28.97
#